data_AF-A0A7S3JAZ2-F1
#
_entry.id   AF-A0A7S3JAZ2-F1
#
_cell.length_a   1.000
_cell.length_b   1.000
_cell.length_c   1.000
_cell.angle_alpha   90.00
_cell.angle_beta   90.00
_cell.angle_gamma   90.00
#
_symmetry.space_group_name_H-M   'P 1'
#
loop_
_entity.id
_entity.type
_entity.pdbx_description
1 polymer ?
#
loop_
_entity_poly.entity_id
_entity_poly.type
_entity_poly.pdbx_seq_one_letter_code
_entity_poly.pdbx_strand_id
1 'polypeptide(L)'
;MLAGYPPFYDDNPLGIYQKILDGYYEFPPYIESKARDLIKAFLTADKSIRLGCNKKGSEEVKAHKWFKGVDWETVYNREIPPPWVPKVRNNTDTQYFEKYPDSVETPSVPTKAQQEHFTYF
;
A
#
# COMPACT_ATOMS: atom_id res chain seq x y z
N MET A 1 -4.96 7.16 -0.37
CA MET A 1 -6.36 6.69 -0.49
C MET A 1 -7.34 7.63 0.20
N LEU A 2 -7.30 7.82 1.53
CA LEU A 2 -8.26 8.71 2.22
C LEU A 2 -8.02 10.21 1.99
N ALA A 3 -6.77 10.68 2.09
CA ALA A 3 -6.42 12.09 1.90
C ALA A 3 -6.09 12.46 0.44
N GLY A 4 -5.77 11.47 -0.40
CA GLY A 4 -5.27 11.68 -1.76
C GLY A 4 -3.77 12.01 -1.87
N TYR A 5 -3.06 12.18 -0.75
CA TYR A 5 -1.62 12.47 -0.71
C TYR A 5 -0.92 11.72 0.44
N PRO A 6 0.41 11.55 0.41
CA PRO A 6 1.15 10.85 1.48
C PRO A 6 1.18 11.66 2.78
N PRO A 7 1.25 11.01 3.97
CA PRO A 7 1.23 11.70 5.26
C PRO A 7 2.48 12.56 5.50
N PHE A 8 3.62 12.18 4.94
CA PHE A 8 4.86 12.94 4.98
C PHE A 8 5.21 13.38 3.55
N TYR A 9 5.23 14.69 3.32
CA TYR A 9 5.61 15.27 2.03
C TYR A 9 6.27 16.62 2.24
N ASP A 10 7.17 16.95 1.33
CA ASP A 10 7.94 18.19 1.30
C ASP A 10 8.50 18.35 -0.13
N ASP A 11 8.90 19.57 -0.47
CA ASP A 11 9.55 19.85 -1.77
C ASP A 11 10.99 19.33 -1.78
N ASN A 12 11.62 19.22 -0.60
CA ASN A 12 12.98 18.71 -0.44
C ASN A 12 12.96 17.31 0.23
N PRO A 13 13.66 16.30 -0.33
CA PRO A 13 13.82 14.99 0.31
C PRO A 13 14.26 15.04 1.77
N LEU A 14 15.13 15.99 2.15
CA LEU A 14 15.55 16.17 3.55
C LEU A 14 14.40 16.59 4.46
N GLY A 15 13.47 17.42 3.96
CA GLY A 15 12.27 17.82 4.69
C GLY A 15 11.32 16.65 4.92
N ILE A 16 11.21 15.74 3.95
CA ILE A 16 10.45 14.49 4.09
C ILE A 16 11.05 13.64 5.22
N TYR A 17 12.37 13.44 5.22
CA TYR A 17 13.04 12.65 6.27
C TYR A 17 12.84 13.26 7.65
N GLN A 18 12.98 14.57 7.78
CA GLN A 18 12.78 15.27 9.05
C GLN A 18 11.36 15.06 9.58
N LYS A 19 10.34 15.23 8.73
CA LYS A 19 8.93 14.98 9.09
C LYS A 19 8.66 13.53 9.52
N ILE A 20 9.30 12.56 8.86
CA ILE A 20 9.19 11.14 9.24
C ILE A 20 9.81 10.90 10.63
N LEU A 21 10.99 11.46 10.89
CA LEU A 21 11.67 11.33 12.18
C LEU A 21 10.89 12.01 13.32
N ASP A 22 10.34 13.19 13.05
CA ASP A 22 9.51 13.94 13.99
C ASP A 22 8.14 13.31 14.21
N GLY A 23 7.70 12.42 13.30
CA GLY A 23 6.37 11.83 13.30
C GLY A 23 5.27 12.88 13.07
N TYR A 24 5.59 14.00 12.42
CA TYR A 24 4.67 15.10 12.20
C TYR A 24 3.91 14.94 10.87
N TYR A 25 2.58 14.90 10.97
CA TYR A 25 1.65 14.89 9.82
C TYR A 25 0.28 15.40 10.26
N GLU A 26 -0.49 15.90 9.29
CA GLU A 26 -1.81 16.49 9.54
C GLU A 26 -2.92 15.68 8.90
N PHE A 27 -4.09 15.69 9.55
CA PHE A 27 -5.29 15.06 9.03
C PHE A 27 -6.22 16.11 8.41
N PRO A 28 -6.64 15.93 7.15
CA PRO A 28 -7.76 16.69 6.60
C PRO A 28 -9.01 16.60 7.48
N PRO A 29 -9.84 17.65 7.52
CA PRO A 29 -11.01 17.71 8.40
C PRO A 29 -12.03 16.61 8.10
N TYR A 30 -12.12 16.15 6.86
CA TYR A 30 -13.07 15.12 6.41
C TYR A 30 -12.68 13.68 6.81
N ILE A 31 -11.46 13.44 7.30
CA ILE A 31 -11.08 12.10 7.77
C ILE A 31 -11.72 11.84 9.12
N GLU A 32 -12.53 10.80 9.22
CA GLU A 32 -13.24 10.44 10.45
C GLU A 32 -12.30 9.93 11.56
N SER A 33 -12.75 10.03 12.81
CA SER A 33 -11.93 9.75 14.00
C SER A 33 -11.36 8.33 14.03
N LYS A 34 -12.13 7.31 13.62
CA LYS A 34 -11.67 5.92 13.58
C LYS A 34 -10.54 5.69 12.57
N ALA A 35 -10.57 6.39 11.43
CA ALA A 35 -9.49 6.35 10.45
C ALA A 35 -8.24 7.03 10.99
N ARG A 36 -8.39 8.20 11.64
CA ARG A 36 -7.27 8.92 12.25
C ARG A 36 -6.58 8.05 13.31
N ASP A 37 -7.36 7.38 14.15
CA ASP A 37 -6.87 6.46 15.19
C ASP A 37 -6.06 5.31 14.57
N LEU A 38 -6.59 4.66 13.53
CA LEU A 38 -5.89 3.59 12.81
C LEU A 38 -4.57 4.08 12.19
N ILE A 39 -4.62 5.20 11.48
CA ILE A 39 -3.44 5.77 10.82
C ILE A 39 -2.36 6.13 11.84
N LYS A 40 -2.75 6.73 12.98
CA LYS A 40 -1.82 7.02 14.08
C LYS A 40 -1.14 5.75 14.60
N ALA A 41 -1.91 4.70 14.84
CA ALA A 41 -1.41 3.44 15.38
C ALA A 41 -0.40 2.74 14.42
N PHE A 42 -0.59 2.90 13.10
CA PHE A 42 0.38 2.42 12.11
C PHE A 42 1.61 3.30 11.97
N LEU A 43 1.45 4.62 12.06
CA LEU A 43 2.53 5.59 11.93
C LEU A 43 3.34 5.79 13.23
N THR A 44 3.12 4.95 14.24
CA THR A 44 3.91 4.93 15.47
C THR A 44 5.38 4.59 15.18
N ALA A 45 6.29 5.49 15.54
CA ALA A 45 7.73 5.33 15.27
C ALA A 45 8.30 4.06 15.94
N ASP A 46 8.00 3.85 17.22
CA ASP A 46 8.43 2.68 17.98
C ASP A 46 7.69 1.41 17.50
N LYS A 47 8.46 0.46 16.96
CA LYS A 47 7.94 -0.84 16.48
C LYS A 47 7.36 -1.70 17.59
N SER A 48 7.79 -1.54 18.84
CA SER A 48 7.31 -2.38 19.95
C SER A 48 5.82 -2.16 20.27
N ILE A 49 5.33 -0.96 19.98
CA ILE A 49 3.95 -0.52 20.20
C ILE A 49 3.19 -0.21 18.91
N ARG A 50 3.85 -0.32 17.74
CA ARG A 50 3.20 -0.12 16.44
C ARG A 50 2.17 -1.22 16.20
N LEU A 51 1.00 -0.81 15.72
CA LEU A 51 -0.11 -1.73 15.44
C LEU A 51 0.34 -2.85 14.48
N GLY A 52 0.11 -4.10 14.88
CA GLY A 52 0.46 -5.27 14.09
C GLY A 52 1.91 -5.73 14.20
N CYS A 53 2.75 -5.07 15.01
CA CYS A 53 4.14 -5.49 15.26
C CYS A 53 4.29 -6.36 16.52
N ASN A 54 3.23 -6.57 17.30
CA ASN A 54 3.26 -7.44 18.46
C ASN A 54 3.00 -8.92 18.08
N LYS A 55 2.97 -9.80 19.08
CA LYS A 55 2.76 -11.26 18.90
C LYS A 55 1.45 -11.63 18.21
N LYS A 56 0.43 -10.76 18.24
CA LYS A 56 -0.87 -10.99 17.57
C LYS A 56 -0.81 -10.63 16.08
N GLY A 57 0.19 -9.85 15.65
CA GLY A 57 0.39 -9.50 14.25
C GLY A 57 -0.86 -8.93 13.60
N SER A 58 -1.24 -9.50 12.46
CA SER A 58 -2.42 -9.05 11.70
C SER A 58 -3.75 -9.15 12.46
N GLU A 59 -3.87 -10.02 13.45
CA GLU A 59 -5.12 -10.15 14.23
C GLU A 59 -5.42 -8.90 15.05
N GLU A 60 -4.38 -8.19 15.49
CA GLU A 60 -4.54 -6.89 16.15
C GLU A 60 -5.10 -5.83 15.19
N VAL A 61 -4.61 -5.83 13.94
CA VAL A 61 -5.08 -4.92 12.89
C VAL A 61 -6.54 -5.19 12.57
N LYS A 62 -6.90 -6.46 12.36
CA LYS A 62 -8.28 -6.90 12.05
C LYS A 62 -9.27 -6.52 13.14
N ALA A 63 -8.83 -6.52 14.41
CA ALA A 63 -9.65 -6.16 15.57
C ALA A 63 -9.84 -4.64 15.77
N HIS A 64 -9.15 -3.78 15.00
CA HIS A 64 -9.24 -2.34 15.16
C HIS A 64 -10.66 -1.82 14.87
N LYS A 65 -11.09 -0.78 15.60
CA LYS A 65 -12.45 -0.19 15.50
C LYS A 65 -12.82 0.32 14.10
N TRP A 66 -11.82 0.61 13.28
CA TRP A 66 -11.96 0.95 11.87
C TRP A 66 -12.63 -0.16 11.06
N PHE A 67 -12.27 -1.42 11.33
CA PHE A 67 -12.77 -2.60 10.64
C PHE A 67 -13.95 -3.26 11.38
N LYS A 68 -14.60 -2.53 12.30
CA LYS A 68 -15.76 -3.07 13.03
C LYS A 68 -16.86 -3.44 12.05
N GLY A 69 -17.29 -4.70 12.11
CA GLY A 69 -18.34 -5.25 11.23
C GLY A 69 -17.83 -5.91 9.96
N VAL A 70 -16.51 -5.91 9.72
CA VAL A 70 -15.90 -6.69 8.64
C VAL A 70 -15.83 -8.15 9.08
N ASP A 71 -16.49 -9.03 8.32
CA ASP A 71 -16.28 -10.47 8.40
C ASP A 71 -15.12 -10.86 7.50
N TRP A 72 -13.95 -11.10 8.10
CA TRP A 72 -12.72 -11.41 7.37
C TRP A 72 -12.76 -12.75 6.64
N GLU A 73 -13.61 -13.70 7.06
CA GLU A 73 -13.76 -14.99 6.38
C GLU A 73 -14.49 -14.80 5.05
N THR A 74 -15.57 -14.02 5.05
CA THR A 74 -16.29 -13.69 3.81
C THR A 74 -15.44 -12.85 2.84
N VAL A 75 -14.58 -11.96 3.35
CA VAL A 75 -13.59 -11.23 2.54
C VAL A 75 -12.61 -12.20 1.90
N TYR A 76 -12.07 -13.14 2.68
CA TYR A 76 -11.10 -14.12 2.21
C TYR A 76 -11.71 -15.03 1.12
N ASN A 77 -12.95 -15.47 1.33
CA ASN A 77 -13.70 -16.31 0.39
C ASN A 77 -14.28 -15.52 -0.81
N ARG A 78 -14.00 -14.22 -0.91
CA ARG A 78 -14.44 -13.32 -2.00
C ARG A 78 -15.96 -13.24 -2.14
N GLU A 79 -16.67 -13.35 -1.01
CA GLU A 79 -18.14 -13.33 -0.96
C GLU A 79 -18.69 -11.90 -0.85
N ILE A 80 -17.86 -10.95 -0.43
CA ILE A 80 -18.22 -9.53 -0.41
C ILE A 80 -18.00 -8.92 -1.80
N PRO A 81 -19.03 -8.33 -2.45
CA PRO A 81 -18.84 -7.64 -3.71
C PRO A 81 -17.95 -6.40 -3.51
N PRO A 82 -16.96 -6.16 -4.39
CA PRO A 82 -16.10 -5.00 -4.26
C PRO A 82 -16.90 -3.71 -4.50
N PRO A 83 -16.55 -2.60 -3.84
CA PRO A 83 -17.26 -1.32 -3.99
C PRO A 83 -17.16 -0.75 -5.41
N TRP A 84 -16.16 -1.18 -6.18
CA TRP A 84 -15.99 -0.82 -7.58
C TRP A 84 -15.60 -2.04 -8.39
N VAL A 85 -16.31 -2.27 -9.50
CA VAL A 85 -16.04 -3.34 -10.46
C VAL A 85 -15.60 -2.70 -11.78
N PRO A 86 -14.35 -2.94 -12.25
CA PRO A 86 -13.90 -2.43 -13.55
C PRO A 86 -14.73 -3.03 -14.70
N LYS A 87 -15.07 -2.21 -15.69
CA LYS A 87 -15.79 -2.64 -16.90
C LYS A 87 -14.80 -3.11 -17.96
N VAL A 88 -14.47 -4.39 -17.97
CA VAL A 88 -13.53 -4.98 -18.95
C VAL A 88 -14.28 -5.38 -20.21
N ARG A 89 -13.78 -5.00 -21.39
CA ARG A 89 -14.42 -5.29 -22.68
C ARG A 89 -14.14 -6.71 -23.17
N ASN A 90 -12.89 -7.15 -23.03
CA ASN A 90 -12.40 -8.46 -23.49
C ASN A 90 -11.07 -8.80 -22.81
N ASN A 91 -10.53 -9.99 -23.08
CA ASN A 91 -9.30 -10.49 -22.47
C ASN A 91 -8.02 -9.72 -22.83
N THR A 92 -8.08 -8.80 -23.81
CA THR A 92 -6.94 -7.98 -24.25
C THR A 92 -7.11 -6.50 -23.89
N ASP A 93 -8.13 -6.16 -23.08
CA ASP A 93 -8.44 -4.77 -22.72
C ASP A 93 -7.42 -4.21 -21.73
N THR A 94 -6.67 -3.20 -22.17
CA THR A 94 -5.64 -2.51 -21.39
C THR A 94 -6.05 -1.09 -20.96
N GLN A 95 -7.35 -0.72 -21.04
CA GLN A 95 -7.79 0.66 -20.81
C GLN A 95 -7.51 1.22 -19.40
N TYR A 96 -7.30 0.36 -18.40
CA TYR A 96 -6.98 0.76 -17.02
C TYR A 96 -5.46 0.86 -16.76
N PHE A 97 -4.63 0.68 -17.79
CA PHE A 97 -3.18 0.81 -17.74
C PHE A 97 -2.75 2.09 -18.46
N GLU A 98 -1.59 2.61 -18.07
CA GLU A 98 -0.97 3.75 -18.74
C GLU A 98 -0.53 3.35 -20.15
N LYS A 99 -0.78 4.25 -21.12
CA LYS A 99 -0.27 4.09 -22.48
C LYS A 99 1.10 4.75 -22.56
N TYR A 100 2.12 3.94 -22.74
CA TYR A 100 3.49 4.38 -22.97
C TYR A 100 3.99 3.80 -24.29
N PRO A 101 4.97 4.46 -24.96
CA PRO A 101 5.54 3.95 -26.20
C PRO A 101 6.29 2.64 -25.95
N ASP A 102 6.27 1.76 -26.95
CA ASP A 102 7.11 0.56 -26.91
C ASP A 102 8.58 0.94 -26.74
N SER A 103 9.31 0.14 -25.96
CA SER A 103 10.75 0.33 -25.82
C SER A 103 11.41 0.20 -27.18
N VAL A 104 12.22 1.20 -27.53
CA VAL A 104 13.08 1.18 -28.71
C VAL A 104 14.43 0.51 -28.42
N GLU A 105 14.70 0.18 -27.16
CA GLU A 105 15.96 -0.44 -26.75
C GLU A 105 15.97 -1.90 -27.14
N THR A 106 16.96 -2.32 -27.92
CA THR A 106 17.25 -3.73 -28.11
C THR A 106 17.82 -4.31 -26.81
N PRO A 107 17.18 -5.32 -26.20
CA PRO A 107 17.67 -5.89 -24.96
C PRO A 107 19.07 -6.48 -25.17
N SER A 108 20.00 -6.14 -24.29
CA SER A 108 21.33 -6.74 -24.29
C SER A 108 21.22 -8.22 -23.89
N VAL A 109 21.87 -9.10 -24.63
CA VAL A 109 21.98 -10.52 -24.24
C VAL A 109 22.88 -10.59 -23.00
N PRO A 110 22.39 -11.08 -21.85
CA PRO A 110 23.22 -11.23 -20.66
C PRO A 110 24.35 -12.23 -20.93
N THR A 111 25.51 -12.00 -20.36
CA THR A 111 26.66 -12.92 -20.46
C THR A 111 26.36 -14.28 -19.81
N LYS A 112 27.11 -15.32 -20.17
CA LYS A 112 26.96 -16.65 -19.55
C LYS A 112 27.06 -16.61 -18.02
N ALA A 113 28.04 -15.87 -17.50
CA ALA A 113 28.21 -15.68 -16.06
C ALA A 113 26.99 -15.01 -15.40
N GLN A 114 26.35 -14.04 -16.07
CA GLN A 114 25.12 -13.43 -15.57
C GLN A 114 23.94 -14.41 -15.60
N GLN A 115 23.87 -15.29 -16.61
CA GLN A 115 22.84 -16.30 -16.73
C GLN A 115 22.99 -17.44 -15.70
N GLU A 116 24.22 -17.75 -15.26
CA GLU A 116 24.48 -18.78 -14.25
C GLU A 116 23.79 -18.50 -12.90
N HIS A 117 23.58 -17.22 -12.56
CA HIS A 117 22.80 -16.82 -11.38
C HIS A 117 21.31 -17.19 -11.45
N PHE A 118 20.79 -17.53 -12.64
CA PHE A 118 19.39 -17.86 -12.87
C PHE A 118 19.14 -19.36 -13.07
N THR A 119 20.13 -20.21 -12.81
CA THR A 119 20.06 -21.66 -13.07
C THR A 119 19.01 -22.42 -12.26
N TYR A 120 18.44 -21.81 -11.23
CA TYR A 120 17.40 -22.39 -10.37
C TYR A 120 16.07 -21.63 -10.41
N PHE A 121 15.89 -20.72 -11.35
CA PHE A 121 14.59 -20.06 -11.61
C PHE A 121 13.72 -20.89 -12.56
#